data_AF-A0A2Z5G5T9-F1
#
_entry.id   AF-A0A2Z5G5T9-F1
#
_cell.length_a   1.000
_cell.length_b   1.000
_cell.length_c   1.000
_cell.angle_alpha   90.00
_cell.angle_beta   90.00
_cell.angle_gamma   90.00
#
_symmetry.space_group_name_H-M   'P 1'
#
loop_
_entity.id
_entity.type
_entity.pdbx_description
1 polymer ?
#
loop_
_entity_poly.entity_id
_entity_poly.type
_entity_poly.pdbx_seq_one_letter_code
_entity_poly.pdbx_strand_id
1 'polypeptide(L)'
;MNAQQITELVRHGRGQMPAFTKLSDSDLSALLQYLAHDPTFTPPTANGHVAAAPAMVPSASAAAATSDHGGSLYQQNCAFCHGRDAGGGESGPDLTRSKLVADDVNGDKISVVVRNGRADNKMPKFNFSDAEMADLVRWIHSTAKAAATRPGGRRGVDVADLQTGNVDAGRAYFRANCASCHSPTGDLAGVASRYQGLQLEERMLYPKDAKDKVKVTLPSGETISGILEYQDEFVIGLRDANGTYRSWPVSAIKYSIDSPVTAHVDLFPKYTDDDIHNLMAYIQTLK
;
A
#
# COMPACT_ATOMS: atom_id res chain seq x y z
N MET A 1 -22.10 -21.35 22.28
CA MET A 1 -22.64 -20.35 23.25
C MET A 1 -24.08 -20.10 22.88
N ASN A 2 -24.98 -19.92 23.85
CA ASN A 2 -26.37 -19.56 23.55
C ASN A 2 -26.50 -18.05 23.26
N ALA A 3 -27.62 -17.63 22.68
CA ALA A 3 -27.83 -16.23 22.26
C ALA A 3 -27.65 -15.22 23.42
N GLN A 4 -28.05 -15.59 24.65
CA GLN A 4 -27.89 -14.75 25.83
C GLN A 4 -26.41 -14.55 26.20
N GLN A 5 -25.60 -15.61 26.12
CA GLN A 5 -24.16 -15.55 26.38
C GLN A 5 -23.41 -14.72 25.32
N ILE A 6 -23.87 -14.74 24.07
CA ILE A 6 -23.30 -13.93 22.99
C ILE A 6 -23.68 -12.46 23.16
N THR A 7 -24.94 -12.16 23.51
CA THR A 7 -25.39 -10.81 23.88
C THR A 7 -24.55 -10.22 24.99
N GLU A 8 -24.33 -10.96 26.07
CA GLU A 8 -23.53 -10.50 27.21
C GLU A 8 -22.07 -10.24 26.80
N LEU A 9 -21.51 -11.14 26.00
CA LEU A 9 -20.16 -11.00 25.47
C LEU A 9 -20.00 -9.77 24.57
N VAL A 10 -20.97 -9.48 23.71
CA VAL A 10 -20.95 -8.31 22.83
C VAL A 10 -21.12 -7.02 23.62
N ARG A 11 -22.02 -6.98 24.61
CA ARG A 11 -22.26 -5.77 25.40
C ARG A 11 -21.12 -5.42 26.34
N HIS A 12 -20.48 -6.43 26.93
CA HIS A 12 -19.49 -6.22 28.00
C HIS A 12 -18.05 -6.52 27.56
N GLY A 13 -17.86 -7.14 26.40
CA GLY A 13 -16.55 -7.56 25.92
C GLY A 13 -15.97 -8.72 26.75
N ARG A 14 -14.92 -9.36 26.22
CA ARG A 14 -14.10 -10.34 26.97
C ARG A 14 -12.74 -10.49 26.29
N GLY A 15 -11.67 -10.46 27.08
CA GLY A 15 -10.31 -10.53 26.54
C GLY A 15 -10.00 -9.31 25.66
N GLN A 16 -9.63 -9.56 24.40
CA GLN A 16 -9.35 -8.48 23.43
C GLN A 16 -10.60 -7.96 22.70
N MET A 17 -11.77 -8.56 22.92
CA MET A 17 -13.02 -8.07 22.33
C MET A 17 -13.52 -6.88 23.16
N PRO A 18 -13.60 -5.66 22.59
CA PRO A 18 -14.11 -4.49 23.29
C PRO A 18 -15.62 -4.59 23.56
N ALA A 19 -16.11 -3.79 24.49
CA ALA A 19 -17.53 -3.71 24.85
C ALA A 19 -18.30 -2.83 23.86
N PHE A 20 -19.37 -3.35 23.26
CA PHE A 20 -20.22 -2.63 22.32
C PHE A 20 -21.47 -2.06 23.02
N THR A 21 -21.25 -1.18 24.00
CA THR A 21 -22.32 -0.63 24.87
C THR A 21 -23.31 0.28 24.16
N LYS A 22 -22.95 0.80 22.97
CA LYS A 22 -23.80 1.68 22.14
C LYS A 22 -24.60 0.95 21.07
N LEU A 23 -24.49 -0.39 20.99
CA LEU A 23 -25.20 -1.17 20.00
C LEU A 23 -26.70 -1.25 20.36
N SER A 24 -27.56 -0.91 19.40
CA SER A 24 -29.01 -0.98 19.58
C SER A 24 -29.48 -2.45 19.65
N ASP A 25 -30.65 -2.68 20.26
CA ASP A 25 -31.20 -4.03 20.40
C ASP A 25 -31.55 -4.66 19.03
N SER A 26 -31.91 -3.83 18.04
CA SER A 26 -32.15 -4.27 16.66
C SER A 26 -30.86 -4.69 15.96
N ASP A 27 -29.77 -3.94 16.14
CA ASP A 27 -28.48 -4.26 15.51
C ASP A 27 -27.86 -5.52 16.14
N LEU A 28 -28.03 -5.68 17.45
CA LEU A 28 -27.61 -6.91 18.14
C LEU A 28 -28.37 -8.13 17.65
N SER A 29 -29.68 -7.99 17.41
CA SER A 29 -30.51 -9.08 16.90
C SER A 29 -30.12 -9.48 15.47
N ALA A 30 -29.80 -8.51 14.61
CA ALA A 30 -29.30 -8.76 13.26
C ALA A 30 -27.94 -9.49 13.29
N LEU A 31 -27.04 -9.08 14.18
CA LEU A 31 -25.74 -9.72 14.38
C LEU A 31 -25.88 -11.18 14.84
N LEU A 32 -26.79 -11.46 15.78
CA LEU A 32 -27.03 -12.82 16.27
C LEU A 32 -27.62 -13.73 15.18
N GLN A 33 -28.50 -13.20 14.33
CA GLN A 33 -29.02 -13.94 13.18
C GLN A 33 -27.92 -14.27 12.18
N TYR A 34 -27.04 -13.31 11.89
CA TYR A 34 -25.88 -13.52 11.01
C TYR A 34 -24.95 -14.61 11.55
N LEU A 35 -24.58 -14.54 12.84
CA LEU A 35 -23.70 -15.53 13.48
C LEU A 35 -24.33 -16.93 13.59
N ALA A 36 -25.67 -17.01 13.64
CA ALA A 36 -26.37 -18.28 13.69
C ALA A 36 -26.45 -18.99 12.31
N HIS A 37 -26.17 -18.29 11.20
CA HIS A 37 -26.30 -18.82 9.84
C HIS A 37 -24.97 -19.13 9.15
N ASP A 38 -23.82 -18.98 9.82
CA ASP A 38 -22.51 -19.38 9.27
C ASP A 38 -21.99 -20.67 9.95
N PRO A 39 -22.01 -21.83 9.26
CA PRO A 39 -21.59 -23.10 9.82
C PRO A 39 -20.06 -23.29 9.90
N THR A 40 -19.24 -22.30 9.53
CA THR A 40 -17.78 -22.47 9.41
C THR A 40 -16.95 -21.84 10.53
N PHE A 41 -17.57 -21.22 11.54
CA PHE A 41 -16.84 -20.70 12.69
C PHE A 41 -16.49 -21.81 13.70
N THR A 42 -15.23 -22.25 13.70
CA THR A 42 -14.66 -23.11 14.75
C THR A 42 -13.80 -22.29 15.71
N PRO A 43 -14.21 -22.11 16.99
CA PRO A 43 -13.37 -21.46 17.99
C PRO A 43 -12.25 -22.41 18.45
N PRO A 44 -11.02 -21.91 18.74
CA PRO A 44 -9.97 -22.73 19.32
C PRO A 44 -10.37 -23.19 20.72
N THR A 45 -10.20 -24.49 20.98
CA THR A 45 -10.48 -25.15 22.25
C THR A 45 -9.53 -24.69 23.34
N ALA A 46 -10.09 -24.15 24.41
CA ALA A 46 -9.37 -23.84 25.65
C ALA A 46 -9.15 -25.13 26.45
N ASN A 47 -7.88 -25.48 26.69
CA ASN A 47 -7.50 -26.47 27.70
C ASN A 47 -6.60 -25.80 28.74
N GLY A 48 -7.04 -25.83 30.01
CA GLY A 48 -6.13 -26.09 31.13
C GLY A 48 -5.79 -24.94 32.08
N HIS A 49 -6.56 -24.87 33.17
CA HIS A 49 -6.14 -24.65 34.56
C HIS A 49 -6.06 -23.22 35.14
N VAL A 50 -7.08 -22.96 35.96
CA VAL A 50 -7.10 -22.02 37.08
C VAL A 50 -6.09 -22.43 38.16
N ALA A 51 -5.24 -21.49 38.57
CA ALA A 51 -4.52 -21.53 39.85
C ALA A 51 -4.56 -20.13 40.48
N ALA A 52 -4.82 -20.10 41.78
CA ALA A 52 -5.15 -18.93 42.59
C ALA A 52 -4.03 -17.88 42.68
N ALA A 53 -4.44 -16.61 42.79
CA ALA A 53 -3.56 -15.47 43.02
C ALA A 53 -3.08 -15.37 44.48
N PRO A 54 -1.92 -14.72 44.71
CA PRO A 54 -1.78 -13.84 45.86
C PRO A 54 -1.32 -12.41 45.50
N ALA A 55 -1.93 -11.46 46.24
CA ALA A 55 -1.50 -10.14 46.70
C ALA A 55 -0.76 -9.15 45.76
N MET A 56 -1.49 -8.08 45.45
CA MET A 56 -1.13 -6.66 45.23
C MET A 56 0.35 -6.24 45.43
N VAL A 57 0.92 -5.69 44.36
CA VAL A 57 2.01 -4.69 44.38
C VAL A 57 1.53 -3.52 43.53
N PRO A 58 1.58 -2.25 43.98
CA PRO A 58 1.00 -1.14 43.23
C PRO A 58 1.93 -0.76 42.07
N SER A 59 1.58 -1.16 40.84
CA SER A 59 2.28 -0.76 39.63
C SER A 59 1.43 0.15 38.74
N ALA A 60 1.92 1.37 38.55
CA ALA A 60 1.90 2.14 37.28
C ALA A 60 0.55 2.34 36.54
N SER A 61 -0.59 2.38 37.24
CA SER A 61 -1.90 2.59 36.59
C SER A 61 -2.17 4.01 36.06
N ALA A 62 -1.28 4.98 36.30
CA ALA A 62 -1.47 6.34 35.77
C ALA A 62 -0.98 6.54 34.31
N ALA A 63 -0.17 5.62 33.77
CA ALA A 63 0.39 5.76 32.41
C ALA A 63 -0.41 5.02 31.32
N ALA A 64 -1.32 4.13 31.70
CA ALA A 64 -2.12 3.35 30.74
C ALA A 64 -3.39 4.09 30.27
N ALA A 65 -3.90 5.05 31.05
CA ALA A 65 -5.14 5.77 30.73
C ALA A 65 -4.95 6.91 29.69
N THR A 66 -3.73 7.42 29.51
CA THR A 66 -3.38 8.41 28.48
C THR A 66 -2.93 7.80 27.15
N SER A 67 -2.85 6.47 27.06
CA SER A 67 -2.20 5.78 25.95
C SER A 67 -3.12 5.48 24.74
N ASP A 68 -4.40 5.82 24.81
CA ASP A 68 -5.40 5.49 23.76
C ASP A 68 -5.85 6.72 22.93
N HIS A 69 -5.61 7.94 23.41
CA HIS A 69 -6.04 9.16 22.71
C HIS A 69 -5.26 9.37 21.40
N GLY A 70 -3.93 9.29 21.46
CA GLY A 70 -3.07 9.37 20.26
C GLY A 70 -3.35 8.25 19.25
N GLY A 71 -3.68 7.06 19.74
CA GLY A 71 -4.10 5.93 18.90
C GLY A 71 -5.43 6.19 18.21
N SER A 72 -6.42 6.71 18.93
CA SER A 72 -7.71 7.09 18.37
C SER A 72 -7.57 8.18 17.31
N LEU A 73 -6.78 9.23 17.57
CA LEU A 73 -6.47 10.27 16.59
C LEU A 73 -5.83 9.68 15.34
N TYR A 74 -4.86 8.78 15.52
CA TYR A 74 -4.21 8.11 14.41
C TYR A 74 -5.19 7.25 13.59
N GLN A 75 -6.02 6.44 14.23
CA GLN A 75 -7.00 5.58 13.53
C GLN A 75 -7.99 6.41 12.70
N GLN A 76 -8.44 7.54 13.24
CA GLN A 76 -9.43 8.39 12.58
C GLN A 76 -8.86 9.18 11.40
N ASN A 77 -7.58 9.59 11.48
CA ASN A 77 -7.02 10.57 10.55
C ASN A 77 -5.90 10.03 9.66
N CYS A 78 -5.22 8.96 10.06
CA CYS A 78 -3.97 8.52 9.44
C CYS A 78 -4.03 7.08 8.91
N ALA A 79 -4.79 6.20 9.58
CA ALA A 79 -4.80 4.77 9.29
C ALA A 79 -5.30 4.41 7.88
N PHE A 80 -6.10 5.28 7.25
CA PHE A 80 -6.57 5.06 5.88
C PHE A 80 -5.43 4.95 4.87
N CYS A 81 -4.39 5.80 5.00
CA CYS A 81 -3.24 5.76 4.10
C CYS A 81 -2.09 4.95 4.68
N HIS A 82 -1.81 5.13 5.97
CA HIS A 82 -0.61 4.58 6.62
C HIS A 82 -0.84 3.23 7.30
N GLY A 83 -2.02 2.63 7.13
CA GLY A 83 -2.40 1.37 7.76
C GLY A 83 -2.75 1.55 9.24
N ARG A 84 -3.60 0.67 9.76
CA ARG A 84 -4.08 0.69 11.15
C ARG A 84 -2.97 0.54 12.18
N ASP A 85 -1.90 -0.14 11.83
CA ASP A 85 -0.74 -0.37 12.69
C ASP A 85 0.46 0.51 12.33
N ALA A 86 0.23 1.55 11.50
CA ALA A 86 1.28 2.42 10.96
C ALA A 86 2.32 1.73 10.08
N GLY A 87 2.07 0.46 9.69
CA GLY A 87 2.94 -0.36 8.85
C GLY A 87 2.87 -0.03 7.36
N GLY A 88 2.14 1.01 6.96
CA GLY A 88 1.98 1.42 5.57
C GLY A 88 0.74 0.82 4.89
N GLY A 89 0.29 1.50 3.84
CA GLY A 89 -0.84 1.10 3.01
C GLY A 89 -0.66 1.53 1.55
N GLU A 90 -1.64 1.26 0.69
CA GLU A 90 -1.55 1.52 -0.75
C GLU A 90 -1.28 2.99 -1.13
N SER A 91 -1.62 3.91 -0.23
CA SER A 91 -1.57 5.36 -0.45
C SER A 91 -0.69 6.11 0.55
N GLY A 92 -0.05 5.43 1.50
CA GLY A 92 0.79 6.04 2.53
C GLY A 92 1.95 5.13 2.98
N PRO A 93 3.16 5.69 3.17
CA PRO A 93 4.33 4.91 3.54
C PRO A 93 4.23 4.31 4.94
N ASP A 94 5.04 3.27 5.18
CA ASP A 94 5.26 2.69 6.51
C ASP A 94 5.94 3.69 7.45
N LEU A 95 5.22 4.10 8.51
CA LEU A 95 5.72 5.03 9.52
C LEU A 95 6.57 4.31 10.57
N THR A 96 6.37 3.01 10.79
CA THR A 96 7.15 2.23 11.75
C THR A 96 8.61 2.07 11.33
N ARG A 97 8.89 2.24 10.04
CA ARG A 97 10.24 2.15 9.43
C ARG A 97 10.74 3.47 8.85
N SER A 98 9.98 4.55 9.03
CA SER A 98 10.35 5.86 8.50
C SER A 98 11.59 6.41 9.17
N LYS A 99 12.62 6.76 8.38
CA LYS A 99 13.80 7.48 8.87
C LYS A 99 13.44 8.79 9.56
N LEU A 100 12.40 9.47 9.09
CA LEU A 100 11.91 10.70 9.72
C LEU A 100 11.42 10.43 11.13
N VAL A 101 10.64 9.36 11.32
CA VAL A 101 10.12 8.94 12.63
C VAL A 101 11.27 8.43 13.53
N ALA A 102 12.24 7.72 12.96
CA ALA A 102 13.40 7.23 13.71
C ALA A 102 14.33 8.36 14.18
N ASP A 103 14.49 9.41 13.37
CA ASP A 103 15.33 10.56 13.71
C ASP A 103 14.54 11.66 14.47
N ASP A 104 13.23 11.52 14.66
CA ASP A 104 12.39 12.51 15.35
C ASP A 104 12.66 12.51 16.86
N VAL A 105 12.74 13.71 17.43
CA VAL A 105 12.92 13.92 18.87
C VAL A 105 11.77 14.77 19.39
N ASN A 106 10.90 14.14 20.18
CA ASN A 106 9.74 14.78 20.80
C ASN A 106 8.76 15.47 19.83
N GLY A 107 8.70 15.02 18.58
CA GLY A 107 7.76 15.49 17.56
C GLY A 107 8.28 16.65 16.72
N ASP A 108 9.56 17.00 16.82
CA ASP A 108 10.16 18.15 16.11
C ASP A 108 10.08 18.02 14.57
N LYS A 109 10.05 16.80 14.04
CA LYS A 109 9.93 16.51 12.60
C LYS A 109 8.52 16.07 12.23
N ILE A 110 7.94 15.16 13.00
CA ILE A 110 6.60 14.61 12.75
C ILE A 110 5.57 15.73 12.77
N SER A 111 5.61 16.62 13.77
CA SER A 111 4.64 17.73 13.88
C SER A 111 4.71 18.68 12.67
N VAL A 112 5.92 18.92 12.14
CA VAL A 112 6.11 19.76 10.95
C VAL A 112 5.44 19.12 9.74
N VAL A 113 5.61 17.81 9.54
CA VAL A 113 4.96 17.08 8.43
C VAL A 113 3.45 17.05 8.60
N VAL A 114 2.94 16.79 9.80
CA VAL A 114 1.49 16.70 10.04
C VAL A 114 0.81 18.06 9.86
N ARG A 115 1.43 19.17 10.31
CA ARG A 115 0.88 20.53 10.15
C ARG A 115 0.96 21.03 8.71
N ASN A 116 2.05 20.75 8.01
CA ASN A 116 2.27 21.28 6.66
C ASN A 116 1.75 20.35 5.56
N GLY A 117 1.47 19.09 5.88
CA GLY A 117 1.16 18.07 4.90
C GLY A 117 2.30 17.85 3.90
N ARG A 118 2.04 17.06 2.87
CA ARG A 118 2.89 16.88 1.69
C ARG A 118 2.00 16.88 0.47
N ALA A 119 1.71 18.07 -0.07
CA ALA A 119 0.79 18.26 -1.19
C ALA A 119 1.17 17.39 -2.40
N ASP A 120 2.45 17.35 -2.76
CA ASP A 120 2.97 16.55 -3.87
C ASP A 120 2.75 15.04 -3.67
N ASN A 121 2.64 14.61 -2.41
CA ASN A 121 2.42 13.21 -2.02
C ASN A 121 1.01 12.95 -1.48
N LYS A 122 0.05 13.85 -1.77
CA LYS A 122 -1.36 13.75 -1.37
C LYS A 122 -1.61 13.58 0.14
N MET A 123 -0.65 13.95 0.99
CA MET A 123 -0.84 13.99 2.44
C MET A 123 -1.42 15.35 2.84
N PRO A 124 -2.66 15.43 3.35
CA PRO A 124 -3.28 16.70 3.71
C PRO A 124 -2.62 17.32 4.96
N LYS A 125 -2.92 18.59 5.19
CA LYS A 125 -2.58 19.31 6.43
C LYS A 125 -3.55 18.92 7.52
N PHE A 126 -3.05 18.74 8.74
CA PHE A 126 -3.88 18.50 9.92
C PHE A 126 -3.61 19.58 10.97
N ASN A 127 -4.70 20.12 11.52
CA ASN A 127 -4.63 21.14 12.55
C ASN A 127 -5.04 20.54 13.89
N PHE A 128 -4.06 19.98 14.59
CA PHE A 128 -4.22 19.49 15.96
C PHE A 128 -3.72 20.55 16.95
N SER A 129 -4.32 20.55 18.15
CA SER A 129 -3.76 21.23 19.31
C SER A 129 -2.39 20.63 19.67
N ASP A 130 -1.57 21.38 20.42
CA ASP A 130 -0.25 20.89 20.82
C ASP A 130 -0.34 19.63 21.67
N ALA A 131 -1.40 19.49 22.48
CA ALA A 131 -1.65 18.29 23.28
C ALA A 131 -1.99 17.08 22.41
N GLU A 132 -2.91 17.23 21.45
CA GLU A 132 -3.28 16.18 20.49
C GLU A 132 -2.09 15.78 19.60
N MET A 133 -1.29 16.74 19.16
CA MET A 133 -0.07 16.47 18.39
C MET A 133 0.92 15.66 19.23
N ALA A 134 1.13 16.03 20.50
CA ALA A 134 2.03 15.31 21.38
C ALA A 134 1.53 13.87 21.66
N ASP A 135 0.22 13.67 21.81
CA ASP A 135 -0.39 12.34 21.93
C ASP A 135 -0.17 11.50 20.65
N LEU A 136 -0.39 12.09 19.48
CA LEU A 136 -0.20 11.45 18.18
C LEU A 136 1.27 11.03 17.98
N VAL A 137 2.21 11.95 18.23
CA VAL A 137 3.66 11.68 18.15
C VAL A 137 4.05 10.55 19.10
N ARG A 138 3.58 10.58 20.35
CA ARG A 138 3.86 9.51 21.33
C ARG A 138 3.37 8.16 20.83
N TRP A 139 2.18 8.11 20.24
CA TRP A 139 1.62 6.88 19.70
C TRP A 139 2.39 6.37 18.48
N ILE A 140 2.80 7.25 17.56
CA ILE A 140 3.62 6.88 16.40
C ILE A 140 4.97 6.30 16.85
N HIS A 141 5.64 6.95 17.80
CA HIS A 141 6.91 6.46 18.36
C HIS A 141 6.76 5.12 19.08
N SER A 142 5.71 4.96 19.90
CA SER A 142 5.49 3.69 20.62
C SER A 142 5.17 2.55 19.66
N THR A 143 4.39 2.83 18.61
CA THR A 143 4.05 1.87 17.55
C THR A 143 5.28 1.47 16.74
N ALA A 144 6.10 2.43 16.32
CA ALA A 144 7.36 2.17 15.62
C ALA A 144 8.32 1.32 16.47
N LYS A 145 8.47 1.65 17.76
CA LYS A 145 9.28 0.88 18.70
C LYS A 145 8.75 -0.54 18.88
N ALA A 146 7.44 -0.70 19.05
CA ALA A 146 6.81 -2.01 19.20
C ALA A 146 7.01 -2.87 17.94
N ALA A 147 6.86 -2.29 16.75
CA ALA A 147 7.13 -2.95 15.48
C ALA A 147 8.59 -3.42 15.37
N ALA A 148 9.55 -2.58 15.78
CA ALA A 148 10.97 -2.93 15.77
C ALA A 148 11.33 -4.11 16.70
N THR A 149 10.54 -4.37 17.74
CA THR A 149 10.78 -5.48 18.69
C THR A 149 10.14 -6.82 18.30
N ARG A 150 9.35 -6.89 17.23
CA ARG A 150 8.66 -8.13 16.82
C ARG A 150 9.63 -9.11 16.14
N PRO A 151 9.78 -10.35 16.64
CA PRO A 151 10.58 -11.38 15.96
C PRO A 151 9.92 -11.77 14.64
N GLY A 152 10.73 -11.95 13.59
CA GLY A 152 10.23 -12.20 12.24
C GLY A 152 9.51 -10.99 11.60
N GLY A 153 9.72 -9.79 12.14
CA GLY A 153 9.11 -8.57 11.60
C GLY A 153 9.33 -8.47 10.10
N ARG A 154 8.28 -8.12 9.35
CA ARG A 154 8.40 -7.73 7.94
C ARG A 154 9.44 -6.64 7.90
N ARG A 155 10.68 -6.98 7.53
CA ARG A 155 11.68 -5.96 7.33
C ARG A 155 11.23 -5.22 6.08
N GLY A 156 10.95 -3.91 6.19
CA GLY A 156 10.81 -3.07 4.99
C GLY A 156 12.03 -3.30 4.10
N VAL A 157 11.82 -3.29 2.79
CA VAL A 157 12.85 -3.59 1.81
C VAL A 157 13.80 -2.39 1.74
N ASP A 158 15.02 -2.55 2.26
CA ASP A 158 16.09 -1.59 2.08
C ASP A 158 16.60 -1.68 0.64
N VAL A 159 17.16 -0.59 0.09
CA VAL A 159 17.70 -0.62 -1.28
C VAL A 159 18.69 -1.79 -1.45
N ALA A 160 19.55 -2.02 -0.47
CA ALA A 160 20.54 -3.09 -0.46
C ALA A 160 19.93 -4.50 -0.61
N ASP A 161 18.68 -4.70 -0.19
CA ASP A 161 17.97 -5.98 -0.31
C ASP A 161 17.59 -6.30 -1.75
N LEU A 162 17.52 -5.27 -2.59
CA LEU A 162 17.21 -5.34 -4.01
C LEU A 162 18.46 -5.21 -4.89
N GLN A 163 19.65 -5.15 -4.28
CA GLN A 163 20.95 -5.14 -4.97
C GLN A 163 21.71 -6.46 -4.76
N THR A 164 20.99 -7.56 -4.70
CA THR A 164 21.53 -8.91 -4.47
C THR A 164 22.04 -9.58 -5.74
N GLY A 165 21.64 -9.07 -6.92
CA GLY A 165 21.96 -9.66 -8.21
C GLY A 165 23.30 -9.24 -8.82
N ASN A 166 23.64 -9.90 -9.93
CA ASN A 166 24.81 -9.63 -10.76
C ASN A 166 24.50 -8.61 -11.86
N VAL A 167 25.23 -7.49 -11.86
CA VAL A 167 25.07 -6.38 -12.82
C VAL A 167 25.29 -6.80 -14.26
N ASP A 168 26.28 -7.66 -14.54
CA ASP A 168 26.60 -8.09 -15.91
C ASP A 168 25.55 -9.06 -16.46
N ALA A 169 25.06 -9.97 -15.62
CA ALA A 169 23.92 -10.84 -15.96
C ALA A 169 22.66 -10.00 -16.23
N GLY A 170 22.39 -9.00 -15.39
CA GLY A 170 21.27 -8.07 -15.57
C GLY A 170 21.37 -7.27 -16.86
N ARG A 171 22.57 -6.79 -17.19
CA ARG A 171 22.84 -6.09 -18.46
C ARG A 171 22.60 -7.00 -19.65
N ALA A 172 23.02 -8.27 -19.58
CA ALA A 172 22.80 -9.24 -20.64
C ALA A 172 21.30 -9.52 -20.83
N TYR A 173 20.56 -9.76 -19.74
CA TYR A 173 19.11 -9.95 -19.77
C TYR A 173 18.40 -8.73 -20.35
N PHE A 174 18.75 -7.53 -19.89
CA PHE A 174 18.18 -6.28 -20.40
C PHE A 174 18.37 -6.14 -21.92
N ARG A 175 19.56 -6.43 -22.43
CA ARG A 175 19.85 -6.37 -23.87
C ARG A 175 19.02 -7.36 -24.68
N ALA A 176 18.74 -8.54 -24.12
CA ALA A 176 17.97 -9.57 -24.80
C ALA A 176 16.45 -9.30 -24.78
N ASN A 177 15.94 -8.75 -23.68
CA ASN A 177 14.49 -8.74 -23.40
C ASN A 177 13.86 -7.34 -23.28
N CYS A 178 14.65 -6.30 -23.00
CA CYS A 178 14.14 -4.96 -22.70
C CYS A 178 14.55 -3.92 -23.75
N ALA A 179 15.70 -4.13 -24.41
CA ALA A 179 16.34 -3.15 -25.28
C ALA A 179 15.60 -2.86 -26.60
N SER A 180 14.56 -3.63 -26.94
CA SER A 180 13.68 -3.32 -28.08
C SER A 180 12.82 -2.08 -27.84
N CYS A 181 12.55 -1.76 -26.57
CA CYS A 181 11.69 -0.64 -26.17
C CYS A 181 12.44 0.40 -25.33
N HIS A 182 13.39 -0.05 -24.50
CA HIS A 182 14.09 0.79 -23.53
C HIS A 182 15.57 1.01 -23.89
N SER A 183 16.05 2.23 -23.69
CA SER A 183 17.44 2.61 -23.87
C SER A 183 18.06 3.08 -22.54
N PRO A 184 19.19 2.49 -22.09
CA PRO A 184 19.89 2.91 -20.87
C PRO A 184 20.34 4.37 -20.91
N THR A 185 20.58 4.90 -22.10
CA THR A 185 21.00 6.30 -22.34
C THR A 185 19.88 7.16 -22.90
N GLY A 186 18.67 6.60 -23.08
CA GLY A 186 17.49 7.30 -23.59
C GLY A 186 16.47 7.49 -22.48
N ASP A 187 15.33 6.80 -22.59
CA ASP A 187 14.23 6.90 -21.65
C ASP A 187 14.59 6.45 -20.23
N LEU A 188 15.55 5.54 -20.07
CA LEU A 188 16.03 5.10 -18.76
C LEU A 188 17.25 5.88 -18.24
N ALA A 189 17.73 6.90 -18.96
CA ALA A 189 18.85 7.71 -18.50
C ALA A 189 18.53 8.34 -17.14
N GLY A 190 19.40 8.11 -16.14
CA GLY A 190 19.22 8.59 -14.78
C GLY A 190 17.99 8.08 -14.03
N VAL A 191 17.43 6.94 -14.44
CA VAL A 191 16.29 6.34 -13.73
C VAL A 191 16.61 6.02 -12.27
N ALA A 192 17.84 5.58 -11.97
CA ALA A 192 18.29 5.29 -10.61
C ALA A 192 18.50 6.55 -9.75
N SER A 193 18.58 7.73 -10.38
CA SER A 193 18.61 9.02 -9.71
C SER A 193 17.19 9.51 -9.34
N ARG A 194 16.15 8.96 -10.00
CA ARG A 194 14.73 9.32 -9.78
C ARG A 194 13.98 8.32 -8.90
N TYR A 195 14.29 7.03 -9.04
CA TYR A 195 13.63 5.94 -8.34
C TYR A 195 14.67 4.97 -7.79
N GLN A 196 14.49 4.52 -6.55
CA GLN A 196 15.43 3.63 -5.86
C GLN A 196 14.67 2.53 -5.12
N GLY A 197 15.32 1.38 -4.96
CA GLY A 197 14.76 0.23 -4.26
C GLY A 197 13.40 -0.18 -4.81
N LEU A 198 12.44 -0.41 -3.92
CA LEU A 198 11.12 -0.93 -4.27
C LEU A 198 10.37 -0.05 -5.28
N GLN A 199 10.54 1.28 -5.21
CA GLN A 199 9.88 2.18 -6.18
C GLN A 199 10.36 1.94 -7.62
N LEU A 200 11.65 1.62 -7.80
CA LEU A 200 12.19 1.33 -9.13
C LEU A 200 11.68 -0.03 -9.63
N GLU A 201 11.62 -1.03 -8.76
CA GLU A 201 11.11 -2.36 -9.08
C GLU A 201 9.61 -2.32 -9.42
N GLU A 202 8.79 -1.67 -8.60
CA GLU A 202 7.37 -1.47 -8.87
C GLU A 202 7.14 -0.74 -10.19
N ARG A 203 7.97 0.26 -10.50
CA ARG A 203 7.88 1.02 -11.74
C ARG A 203 8.27 0.18 -12.94
N MET A 204 9.27 -0.70 -12.79
CA MET A 204 9.67 -1.66 -13.80
C MET A 204 8.58 -2.71 -14.03
N LEU A 205 7.93 -3.23 -12.98
CA LEU A 205 6.89 -4.24 -13.13
C LEU A 205 5.57 -3.64 -13.66
N TYR A 206 5.21 -2.44 -13.18
CA TYR A 206 3.97 -1.76 -13.50
C TYR A 206 4.21 -0.29 -13.90
N PRO A 207 4.48 -0.02 -15.20
CA PRO A 207 4.75 1.32 -15.68
C PRO A 207 3.46 2.17 -15.79
N LYS A 208 2.96 2.67 -14.65
CA LYS A 208 1.65 3.37 -14.54
C LYS A 208 1.47 4.59 -15.44
N ASP A 209 2.54 5.27 -15.83
CA ASP A 209 2.46 6.46 -16.69
C ASP A 209 2.70 6.15 -18.17
N ALA A 210 3.00 4.89 -18.53
CA ALA A 210 3.12 4.50 -19.92
C ALA A 210 1.77 4.70 -20.62
N LYS A 211 1.81 5.32 -21.80
CA LYS A 211 0.62 5.60 -22.59
C LYS A 211 0.55 4.62 -23.75
N ASP A 212 -0.58 3.94 -23.84
CA ASP A 212 -0.88 3.06 -24.96
C ASP A 212 -1.05 3.89 -26.24
N LYS A 213 -0.53 3.34 -27.33
CA LYS A 213 -0.70 3.91 -28.66
C LYS A 213 -1.69 3.04 -29.42
N VAL A 214 -2.55 3.67 -30.20
CA VAL A 214 -3.50 2.97 -31.05
C VAL A 214 -3.31 3.43 -32.49
N LYS A 215 -3.36 2.47 -33.40
CA LYS A 215 -3.45 2.69 -34.84
C LYS A 215 -4.81 2.22 -35.32
N VAL A 216 -5.61 3.14 -35.83
CA VAL A 216 -6.92 2.89 -36.44
C VAL A 216 -6.77 2.90 -37.95
N THR A 217 -7.40 1.95 -38.63
CA THR A 217 -7.52 1.86 -40.09
C THR A 217 -8.99 1.99 -40.48
N LEU A 218 -9.32 3.05 -41.22
CA LEU A 218 -10.67 3.33 -41.68
C LEU A 218 -11.04 2.45 -42.89
N PRO A 219 -12.34 2.31 -43.22
CA PRO A 219 -12.79 1.62 -44.42
C PRO A 219 -12.20 2.18 -45.72
N SER A 220 -11.84 3.47 -45.72
CA SER A 220 -11.14 4.13 -46.83
C SER A 220 -9.70 3.64 -47.03
N GLY A 221 -9.14 2.90 -46.08
CA GLY A 221 -7.73 2.52 -46.03
C GLY A 221 -6.82 3.54 -45.35
N GLU A 222 -7.34 4.72 -45.01
CA GLU A 222 -6.62 5.73 -44.24
C GLU A 222 -6.28 5.21 -42.83
N THR A 223 -5.05 5.48 -42.36
CA THR A 223 -4.63 5.11 -41.02
C THR A 223 -4.37 6.34 -40.15
N ILE A 224 -4.93 6.33 -38.95
CA ILE A 224 -4.78 7.38 -37.96
C ILE A 224 -4.14 6.76 -36.72
N SER A 225 -3.09 7.39 -36.20
CA SER A 225 -2.41 6.93 -34.99
C SER A 225 -2.39 8.01 -33.92
N GLY A 226 -2.40 7.60 -32.66
CA GLY A 226 -2.32 8.52 -31.54
C GLY A 226 -2.28 7.80 -30.20
N ILE A 227 -2.40 8.59 -29.13
CA ILE A 227 -2.50 8.07 -27.77
C ILE A 227 -3.92 7.56 -27.55
N LEU A 228 -4.06 6.35 -27.02
CA LEU A 228 -5.36 5.80 -26.63
C LEU A 228 -5.91 6.61 -25.45
N GLU A 229 -7.10 7.17 -25.61
CA GLU A 229 -7.79 7.93 -24.56
C GLU A 229 -9.07 7.25 -24.08
N TYR A 230 -9.68 6.42 -24.93
CA TYR A 230 -10.90 5.69 -24.59
C TYR A 230 -10.95 4.33 -25.28
N GLN A 231 -11.38 3.32 -24.54
CA GLN A 231 -11.63 1.99 -25.07
C GLN A 231 -12.73 1.31 -24.26
N ASP A 232 -13.74 0.82 -24.96
CA ASP A 232 -14.69 -0.18 -24.46
C ASP A 232 -14.96 -1.22 -25.56
N GLU A 233 -15.96 -2.10 -25.37
CA GLU A 233 -16.31 -3.15 -26.33
C GLU A 233 -16.92 -2.62 -27.63
N PHE A 234 -17.27 -1.34 -27.70
CA PHE A 234 -18.04 -0.74 -28.81
C PHE A 234 -17.30 0.40 -29.51
N VAL A 235 -16.40 1.10 -28.83
CA VAL A 235 -15.78 2.34 -29.27
C VAL A 235 -14.29 2.36 -28.92
N ILE A 236 -13.49 2.89 -29.84
CA ILE A 236 -12.12 3.29 -29.58
C ILE A 236 -11.94 4.78 -29.81
N GLY A 237 -11.24 5.44 -28.91
CA GLY A 237 -10.94 6.87 -28.93
C GLY A 237 -9.46 7.13 -28.76
N LEU A 238 -8.92 8.02 -29.60
CA LEU A 238 -7.53 8.42 -29.56
C LEU A 238 -7.39 9.93 -29.64
N ARG A 239 -6.24 10.43 -29.19
CA ARG A 239 -5.78 11.79 -29.50
C ARG A 239 -4.62 11.73 -30.49
N ASP A 240 -4.80 12.36 -31.66
CA ASP A 240 -3.79 12.37 -32.72
C ASP A 240 -2.63 13.35 -32.41
N ALA A 241 -1.62 13.37 -33.29
CA ALA A 241 -0.45 14.23 -33.13
C ALA A 241 -0.74 15.73 -33.09
N ASN A 242 -1.91 16.16 -33.61
CA ASN A 242 -2.35 17.56 -33.57
C ASN A 242 -3.15 17.86 -32.29
N GLY A 243 -3.28 16.89 -31.38
CA GLY A 243 -4.08 17.02 -30.17
C GLY A 243 -5.58 16.84 -30.41
N THR A 244 -6.00 16.43 -31.60
CA THR A 244 -7.43 16.26 -31.93
C THR A 244 -7.90 14.91 -31.40
N TYR A 245 -8.98 14.93 -30.61
CA TYR A 245 -9.66 13.72 -30.18
C TYR A 245 -10.53 13.18 -31.33
N ARG A 246 -10.43 11.87 -31.58
CA ARG A 246 -11.22 11.16 -32.59
C ARG A 246 -11.65 9.82 -32.03
N SER A 247 -12.85 9.39 -32.36
CA SER A 247 -13.38 8.11 -31.91
C SER A 247 -14.23 7.44 -32.98
N TRP A 248 -14.24 6.11 -32.99
CA TRP A 248 -14.99 5.30 -33.94
C TRP A 248 -15.62 4.09 -33.26
N PRO A 249 -16.80 3.64 -33.73
CA PRO A 249 -17.32 2.33 -33.37
C PRO A 249 -16.34 1.24 -33.84
N VAL A 250 -15.98 0.30 -32.97
CA VAL A 250 -15.03 -0.77 -33.30
C VAL A 250 -15.50 -1.66 -34.45
N SER A 251 -16.82 -1.77 -34.64
CA SER A 251 -17.43 -2.51 -35.77
C SER A 251 -17.21 -1.86 -37.13
N ALA A 252 -16.86 -0.57 -37.17
CA ALA A 252 -16.69 0.21 -38.40
C ALA A 252 -15.23 0.35 -38.85
N ILE A 253 -14.27 -0.16 -38.06
CA ILE A 253 -12.84 0.05 -38.29
C ILE A 253 -12.03 -1.22 -38.01
N LYS A 254 -10.76 -1.21 -38.40
CA LYS A 254 -9.75 -2.12 -37.82
C LYS A 254 -8.83 -1.31 -36.93
N TYR A 255 -8.33 -1.89 -35.84
CA TYR A 255 -7.34 -1.21 -35.00
C TYR A 255 -6.33 -2.18 -34.40
N SER A 256 -5.19 -1.64 -34.00
CA SER A 256 -4.17 -2.32 -33.19
C SER A 256 -3.74 -1.41 -32.05
N ILE A 257 -3.59 -1.98 -30.86
CA ILE A 257 -3.09 -1.28 -29.69
C ILE A 257 -1.67 -1.77 -29.41
N ASP A 258 -0.75 -0.82 -29.32
CA ASP A 258 0.60 -1.01 -28.81
C ASP A 258 0.60 -0.55 -27.34
N SER A 259 0.54 -1.52 -26.43
CA SER A 259 0.46 -1.29 -24.99
C SER A 259 1.77 -1.72 -24.30
N PRO A 260 2.60 -0.76 -23.85
CA PRO A 260 3.80 -1.07 -23.08
C PRO A 260 3.48 -1.83 -21.78
N VAL A 261 2.36 -1.52 -21.12
CA VAL A 261 1.98 -2.19 -19.87
C VAL A 261 1.74 -3.68 -20.10
N THR A 262 1.03 -4.04 -21.17
CA THR A 262 0.80 -5.46 -21.53
C THR A 262 2.11 -6.20 -21.77
N ALA A 263 3.07 -5.58 -22.47
CA ALA A 263 4.38 -6.19 -22.71
C ALA A 263 5.13 -6.51 -21.41
N HIS A 264 5.00 -5.66 -20.38
CA HIS A 264 5.57 -5.91 -19.06
C HIS A 264 4.84 -7.03 -18.31
N VAL A 265 3.51 -7.06 -18.36
CA VAL A 265 2.70 -8.12 -17.73
C VAL A 265 3.03 -9.49 -18.35
N ASP A 266 3.24 -9.54 -19.66
CA ASP A 266 3.62 -10.77 -20.39
C ASP A 266 5.01 -11.32 -19.99
N LEU A 267 5.82 -10.54 -19.25
CA LEU A 267 7.10 -11.00 -18.68
C LEU A 267 6.93 -11.64 -17.30
N PHE A 268 5.85 -11.37 -16.56
CA PHE A 268 5.65 -11.88 -15.20
C PHE A 268 5.78 -13.40 -15.07
N PRO A 269 5.16 -14.23 -15.93
CA PRO A 269 5.34 -15.68 -15.84
C PRO A 269 6.70 -16.17 -16.34
N LYS A 270 7.53 -15.29 -16.92
CA LYS A 270 8.84 -15.63 -17.51
C LYS A 270 10.00 -15.25 -16.60
N TYR A 271 9.80 -14.35 -15.64
CA TYR A 271 10.83 -13.97 -14.70
C TYR A 271 11.14 -15.12 -13.75
N THR A 272 12.43 -15.39 -13.61
CA THR A 272 12.97 -16.10 -12.45
C THR A 272 13.35 -15.10 -11.35
N ASP A 273 13.57 -15.60 -10.13
CA ASP A 273 14.08 -14.80 -9.01
C ASP A 273 15.42 -14.12 -9.37
N ASP A 274 16.33 -14.90 -9.99
CA ASP A 274 17.61 -14.40 -10.47
C ASP A 274 17.44 -13.30 -11.53
N ASP A 275 16.48 -13.43 -12.46
CA ASP A 275 16.25 -12.41 -13.49
C ASP A 275 15.90 -11.06 -12.87
N ILE A 276 14.98 -11.04 -11.90
CA ILE A 276 14.57 -9.80 -11.23
C ILE A 276 15.73 -9.20 -10.45
N HIS A 277 16.43 -10.00 -9.64
CA HIS A 277 17.58 -9.50 -8.86
C HIS A 277 18.71 -8.98 -9.76
N ASN A 278 19.05 -9.70 -10.82
CA ASN A 278 20.09 -9.28 -11.77
C ASN A 278 19.68 -8.01 -12.52
N LEU A 279 18.44 -7.95 -13.04
CA LEU A 279 17.92 -6.80 -13.76
C LEU A 279 17.88 -5.56 -12.86
N MET A 280 17.43 -5.70 -11.62
CA MET A 280 17.44 -4.61 -10.63
C MET A 280 18.85 -4.15 -10.31
N ALA A 281 19.81 -5.07 -10.13
CA ALA A 281 21.21 -4.71 -9.93
C ALA A 281 21.74 -3.87 -11.11
N TYR A 282 21.39 -4.21 -12.35
CA TYR A 282 21.79 -3.44 -13.53
C TYR A 282 21.10 -2.08 -13.65
N ILE A 283 19.77 -2.01 -13.55
CA ILE A 283 19.02 -0.74 -13.75
C ILE A 283 19.42 0.30 -12.70
N GLN A 284 19.75 -0.12 -11.48
CA GLN A 284 20.24 0.78 -10.42
C GLN A 284 21.61 1.40 -10.72
N THR A 285 22.34 0.93 -11.74
CA THR A 285 23.57 1.57 -12.22
C THR A 285 23.32 2.75 -13.17
N LEU A 286 22.09 2.91 -13.67
CA LEU A 286 21.73 3.92 -14.67
C LEU A 286 21.42 5.27 -14.00
N LYS A 287 22.47 6.01 -13.65
CA LYS A 287 22.42 7.30 -12.94
C LYS A 287 22.39 8.53 -13.84
#